data_AF-X1L2Q4-F1
#
_entry.id   AF-X1L2Q4-F1
#
_cell.length_a   1.000
_cell.length_b   1.000
_cell.length_c   1.000
_cell.angle_alpha   90.00
_cell.angle_beta   90.00
_cell.angle_gamma   90.00
#
_symmetry.space_group_name_H-M   'P 1'
#
loop_
_entity.id
_entity.type
_entity.pdbx_description
1 polymer ?
#
loop_
_entity_poly.entity_id
_entity_poly.type
_entity_poly.pdbx_seq_one_letter_code
_entity_poly.pdbx_strand_id
1 'polypeptide(L)' 'HNVAANIARLDFNLLDAPPVVIGSRNWITPAPELEDIFFPQKEWILDSIHENIMPLAGYTVKTNQSAGELRRRYRFGI' A
#
# COMPACT_ATOMS: atom_id res chain seq x y z
N HIS A 1 -3.72 -1.87 -18.67
CA HIS A 1 -2.33 -1.61 -18.20
C HIS A 1 -2.36 -0.39 -17.29
N ASN A 2 -1.77 -0.48 -16.09
CA ASN A 2 -1.75 0.61 -15.10
C ASN A 2 -0.35 1.27 -15.01
N VAL A 3 -0.27 2.43 -14.36
CA VAL A 3 0.99 3.20 -14.21
C VAL A 3 2.08 2.37 -13.54
N ALA A 4 1.74 1.62 -12.48
CA ALA A 4 2.69 0.76 -11.77
C ALA A 4 3.35 -0.30 -12.68
N ALA A 5 2.57 -0.96 -13.54
CA ALA A 5 3.08 -1.95 -14.49
C ALA A 5 3.97 -1.31 -15.56
N ASN A 6 3.66 -0.08 -15.98
CA ASN A 6 4.50 0.65 -16.95
C ASN A 6 5.85 1.01 -16.32
N ILE A 7 5.87 1.58 -15.11
CA ILE A 7 7.10 1.92 -14.40
C ILE A 7 7.96 0.67 -14.17
N ALA A 8 7.35 -0.42 -13.68
CA ALA A 8 8.06 -1.68 -13.46
C ALA A 8 8.67 -2.26 -14.75
N ARG A 9 8.06 -2.03 -15.92
CA ARG A 9 8.56 -2.54 -17.20
C ARG A 9 9.60 -1.63 -17.85
N LEU A 10 9.39 -0.32 -17.79
CA LEU A 10 10.22 0.65 -18.51
C LEU A 10 11.49 1.00 -17.73
N ASP A 11 11.41 1.02 -16.40
CA ASP A 11 12.45 1.57 -15.53
C ASP A 11 12.96 0.55 -14.48
N PHE A 12 12.78 -0.76 -14.70
CA PHE A 12 13.12 -1.82 -13.73
C PHE A 12 14.50 -1.64 -13.08
N ASN A 13 15.53 -1.35 -13.88
CA ASN A 13 16.91 -1.21 -13.41
C ASN A 13 17.15 0.06 -12.58
N LEU A 14 16.18 0.99 -12.53
CA LEU A 14 16.24 2.24 -11.77
C LEU A 14 15.46 2.16 -10.46
N LEU A 15 14.77 1.06 -10.19
CA LEU A 15 13.91 0.92 -9.02
C LEU A 15 14.66 0.28 -7.86
N ASP A 16 14.71 0.98 -6.72
CA ASP A 16 15.19 0.41 -5.45
C ASP A 16 14.23 -0.63 -4.87
N ALA A 17 12.95 -0.56 -5.25
CA ALA A 17 11.88 -1.43 -4.77
C ALA A 17 10.75 -1.55 -5.82
N PRO A 18 9.94 -2.62 -5.80
CA PRO A 18 8.77 -2.74 -6.66
C PRO A 18 7.76 -1.60 -6.39
N PRO A 19 7.05 -1.09 -7.42
CA PRO A 19 6.04 -0.05 -7.22
C PRO A 19 4.92 -0.53 -6.28
N VAL A 20 4.61 0.28 -5.26
CA VAL A 20 3.55 0.01 -4.28
C VAL A 20 2.32 0.83 -4.65
N VAL A 21 1.15 0.18 -4.74
CA VAL A 21 -0.12 0.84 -5.03
C VAL A 21 -0.98 0.85 -3.77
N ILE A 22 -1.35 2.04 -3.34
CA ILE A 22 -2.22 2.27 -2.19
C ILE A 22 -3.56 2.79 -2.71
N GLY A 23 -4.65 2.20 -2.25
CA GLY A 23 -6.00 2.61 -2.61
C GLY A 23 -7.01 2.06 -1.63
N SER A 24 -8.21 2.64 -1.65
CA SER A 24 -9.35 2.10 -0.94
C SER A 24 -9.65 0.66 -1.36
N ARG A 25 -10.27 -0.09 -0.46
CA ARG A 25 -10.73 -1.44 -0.75
C ARG A 25 -11.76 -1.41 -1.86
N ASN A 26 -11.84 -2.48 -2.64
CA ASN A 26 -12.87 -2.65 -3.66
C ASN A 26 -14.21 -3.03 -3.02
N TRP A 27 -14.69 -2.19 -2.12
CA TRP A 27 -15.98 -2.27 -1.44
C TRP A 27 -16.81 -1.04 -1.79
N ILE A 28 -18.12 -1.09 -1.52
CA ILE A 28 -18.98 0.07 -1.61
C ILE A 28 -18.49 1.09 -0.57
N THR A 29 -18.34 2.36 -0.99
CA THR A 29 -17.95 3.44 -0.08
C THR A 29 -18.92 3.46 1.11
N PRO A 30 -18.40 3.37 2.36
CA PRO A 30 -19.24 3.32 3.55
C PRO A 30 -19.80 4.71 3.88
N ALA A 31 -20.55 4.78 4.98
CA ALA A 31 -21.04 6.05 5.51
C ALA A 31 -19.87 6.99 5.92
N PRO A 32 -20.10 8.32 5.97
CA PRO A 32 -19.06 9.32 6.22
C PRO A 32 -18.23 9.06 7.49
N GLU A 33 -18.81 8.44 8.50
CA GLU A 33 -18.16 8.13 9.78
C GLU A 33 -17.05 7.07 9.65
N LEU A 34 -17.00 6.34 8.54
CA LEU A 34 -16.02 5.30 8.26
C LEU A 34 -15.01 5.70 7.16
N GLU A 35 -15.02 6.95 6.71
CA GLU A 35 -14.11 7.43 5.67
C GLU A 35 -12.64 7.33 6.09
N ASP A 36 -12.34 7.62 7.36
CA ASP A 36 -10.98 7.58 7.91
C ASP A 36 -10.33 6.20 7.83
N ILE A 37 -11.15 5.14 7.87
CA ILE A 37 -10.67 3.75 7.77
C ILE A 37 -10.76 3.19 6.34
N PHE A 38 -11.52 3.84 5.46
CA PHE A 38 -11.78 3.37 4.11
C PHE A 38 -10.88 4.03 3.06
N PHE A 39 -10.66 5.34 3.18
CA PHE A 39 -9.82 6.09 2.27
C PHE A 39 -8.35 6.07 2.72
N PRO A 40 -7.39 6.13 1.76
CA PRO A 40 -5.98 6.19 2.09
C PRO A 40 -5.67 7.37 3.01
N GLN A 41 -5.11 7.06 4.18
CA GLN A 41 -4.61 8.04 5.13
C GLN A 41 -3.11 8.27 4.95
N LYS A 42 -2.59 9.36 5.53
CA LYS A 42 -1.13 9.64 5.53
C LYS A 42 -0.33 8.48 6.12
N GLU A 43 -0.88 7.80 7.12
CA GLU A 43 -0.29 6.61 7.72
C GLU A 43 -0.08 5.49 6.70
N TRP A 44 -1.05 5.23 5.82
CA TRP A 44 -0.94 4.15 4.84
C TRP A 44 0.23 4.38 3.88
N ILE A 45 0.48 5.64 3.53
CA ILE A 45 1.61 6.06 2.67
C ILE A 45 2.93 5.82 3.39
N LEU A 46 3.05 6.32 4.62
CA LEU A 46 4.29 6.20 5.41
C LEU A 46 4.62 4.75 5.77
N ASP A 47 3.62 3.97 6.18
CA ASP A 47 3.77 2.55 6.48
C ASP A 47 4.16 1.76 5.22
N SER A 48 3.57 2.09 4.07
CA SER A 48 3.93 1.44 2.80
C SER A 48 5.37 1.73 2.39
N ILE A 49 5.85 2.96 2.57
CA ILE A 49 7.26 3.30 2.35
C ILE A 49 8.14 2.51 3.31
N HIS A 50 7.82 2.55 4.61
CA HIS A 50 8.60 1.91 5.66
C HIS A 50 8.72 0.39 5.47
N GLU A 51 7.62 -0.28 5.14
CA GLU A 51 7.54 -1.74 5.09
C GLU A 51 7.86 -2.34 3.71
N ASN A 52 7.72 -1.58 2.60
CA ASN A 52 7.87 -2.12 1.24
C ASN A 52 8.96 -1.44 0.39
N ILE A 53 9.44 -0.26 0.76
CA ILE A 53 10.45 0.48 -0.01
C ILE A 53 11.75 0.57 0.79
N MET A 54 11.72 1.28 1.92
CA MET A 54 12.88 1.47 2.78
C MET A 54 12.45 1.82 4.22
N PRO A 55 13.14 1.32 5.25
CA PRO A 55 12.82 1.66 6.63
C PRO A 55 13.06 3.16 6.89
N LEU A 56 12.03 3.82 7.40
CA LEU A 56 12.11 5.21 7.86
C LEU A 56 12.67 5.27 9.28
N ALA A 57 13.78 5.99 9.48
CA ALA A 57 14.43 6.10 10.77
C ALA A 57 13.53 6.76 11.82
N GLY A 58 13.39 6.12 12.99
CA GLY A 58 12.55 6.61 14.09
C GLY A 58 11.04 6.55 13.83
N TYR A 59 10.61 5.93 12.73
CA TYR A 59 9.19 5.75 12.42
C TYR A 59 8.65 4.45 12.99
N THR A 60 7.51 4.52 13.65
CA THR A 60 6.77 3.36 14.14
C THR A 60 5.52 3.18 13.30
N VAL A 61 5.35 1.96 12.76
CA VAL A 61 4.22 1.62 11.90
C VAL A 61 2.88 1.76 12.63
N LYS A 62 1.87 2.29 11.93
CA LYS A 62 0.52 2.49 12.48
C LYS A 62 -0.53 1.58 11.84
N THR A 63 -0.28 1.14 10.62
CA THR A 63 -1.10 0.20 9.87
C THR A 63 -0.23 -0.91 9.29
N ASN A 64 -0.80 -2.10 9.11
CA ASN A 64 -0.06 -3.24 8.57
C ASN A 64 -0.14 -3.24 7.03
N GLN A 65 0.95 -2.86 6.38
CA GLN A 65 1.19 -2.86 4.94
C GLN A 65 2.24 -3.92 4.53
N SER A 66 2.58 -4.84 5.43
CA SER A 66 3.60 -5.87 5.19
C SER A 66 3.19 -6.85 4.08
N ALA A 67 4.18 -7.48 3.44
CA ALA A 67 3.96 -8.58 2.50
C ALA A 67 3.25 -9.79 3.13
N GLY A 68 3.32 -9.94 4.47
CA GLY A 68 2.57 -10.95 5.21
C GLY A 68 1.07 -10.67 5.18
N GLU A 69 0.68 -9.42 5.44
CA GLU A 69 -0.72 -8.99 5.40
C GLU A 69 -1.28 -9.01 3.96
N LEU A 70 -0.49 -8.62 2.96
CA LEU A 70 -0.89 -8.76 1.55
C LEU A 70 -1.25 -10.22 1.21
N ARG A 71 -0.38 -11.17 1.58
CA ARG A 71 -0.62 -12.61 1.36
C ARG A 71 -1.83 -13.10 2.14
N ARG A 72 -2.05 -12.62 3.37
CA ARG A 72 -3.23 -12.94 4.17
C ARG A 72 -4.50 -12.49 3.44
N ARG A 73 -4.55 -11.24 2.98
CA ARG A 73 -5.69 -10.67 2.26
C ARG A 73 -6.03 -11.46 1.00
N TYR A 74 -5.02 -11.76 0.18
CA TYR A 74 -5.21 -12.58 -1.02
C TYR A 74 -5.75 -13.98 -0.74
N ARG A 75 -5.32 -14.62 0.36
CA ARG A 75 -5.87 -15.92 0.76
C ARG A 75 -7.33 -15.85 1.19
N PHE A 76 -7.77 -14.73 1.75
CA PHE A 76 -9.14 -14.56 2.24
C PHE A 76 -10.06 -13.81 1.26
N GLY A 77 -9.54 -13.32 0.13
CA GLY A 77 -10.33 -12.57 -0.85
C GLY A 77 -10.82 -11.21 -0.34
N ILE A 78 -10.08 -10.59 0.59
CA ILE A 78 -10.41 -9.28 1.21
C ILE A 78 -9.47 -8.16 0.78
#